data_AF-A0A7I7UL52-F1
#
_entry.id   AF-A0A7I7UL52-F1
#
_cell.length_a   1.000
_cell.length_b   1.000
_cell.length_c   1.000
_cell.angle_alpha   90.00
_cell.angle_beta   90.00
_cell.angle_gamma   90.00
#
_symmetry.space_group_name_H-M   'P 1'
#
loop_
_entity.id
_entity.type
_entity.pdbx_description
1 polymer ?
#
loop_
_entity_poly.entity_id
_entity_poly.type
_entity_poly.pdbx_seq_one_letter_code
_entity_poly.pdbx_strand_id
1 'polypeptide(L)' 'MCEQLGCGATTDLTVDHIIPLTESPELAHEPLNCRVLCRRHNAMRQDHCTDEEREAVLAAIAARKARRARMA' A
#
# COMPACT_ATOMS: atom_id res chain seq x y z
N MET A 1 -2.24 -13.76 -0.66
CA MET A 1 -0.87 -14.22 -1.01
C MET A 1 0.03 -13.00 -0.93
N CYS A 2 1.29 -13.17 -0.53
CA CYS A 2 2.28 -12.09 -0.57
C CYS A 2 2.37 -11.50 -1.98
N GLU A 3 2.24 -10.17 -2.09
CA GLU A 3 2.20 -9.45 -3.36
C GLU A 3 3.59 -9.25 -3.98
N GLN A 4 4.68 -9.48 -3.22
CA GLN A 4 6.03 -9.50 -3.78
C GLN A 4 6.15 -10.58 -4.87
N LEU A 5 6.55 -10.14 -6.07
CA LEU A 5 6.69 -10.99 -7.24
C LEU A 5 7.63 -12.17 -6.95
N GLY A 6 7.17 -13.39 -7.27
CA GLY A 6 7.94 -14.62 -7.08
C GLY A 6 7.95 -15.18 -5.65
N CYS A 7 7.29 -14.54 -4.67
CA CYS A 7 7.27 -15.05 -3.29
C CYS A 7 6.35 -16.27 -3.11
N GLY A 8 5.10 -16.19 -3.58
CA GLY A 8 4.10 -17.26 -3.43
C GLY A 8 3.63 -17.57 -1.99
N ALA A 9 4.12 -16.86 -0.97
CA ALA A 9 3.75 -17.13 0.42
C ALA A 9 2.25 -16.89 0.66
N THR A 10 1.59 -17.85 1.32
CA THR A 10 0.16 -17.80 1.67
C THR A 10 -0.09 -17.77 3.17
N THR A 11 0.96 -17.92 3.98
CA THR A 11 0.92 -17.93 5.44
C THR A 11 1.84 -16.84 6.01
N ASP A 12 1.64 -16.51 7.29
CA ASP A 12 2.37 -15.43 8.00
C ASP A 12 2.40 -14.12 7.20
N LEU A 13 1.20 -13.71 6.78
CA LEU A 13 0.96 -12.49 6.02
C LEU A 13 0.74 -11.32 6.98
N THR A 14 1.28 -10.17 6.60
CA THR A 14 1.14 -8.88 7.27
C THR A 14 0.63 -7.86 6.27
N VAL A 15 -0.02 -6.81 6.78
CA VAL A 15 -0.36 -5.63 5.98
C VAL A 15 0.80 -4.64 6.06
N ASP A 16 1.24 -4.19 4.89
CA ASP A 16 2.27 -3.17 4.71
C ASP A 16 1.59 -1.86 4.27
N HIS A 17 2.07 -0.73 4.80
CA HIS A 17 1.69 0.60 4.34
C HIS A 17 2.70 1.04 3.28
N ILE A 18 2.24 1.23 2.04
CA ILE A 18 3.12 1.59 0.92
C ILE A 18 3.81 2.92 1.20
N ILE A 19 3.03 3.95 1.55
CA ILE A 19 3.49 5.21 2.13
C ILE A 19 3.51 5.05 3.66
N PRO A 20 4.65 5.27 4.34
CA PRO A 20 4.78 5.08 5.78
C PRO A 20 3.85 5.97 6.59
N LEU A 21 3.36 5.44 7.72
CA LEU A 21 2.50 6.18 8.65
C LEU A 21 3.20 7.38 9.29
N THR A 22 4.53 7.34 9.40
CA THR A 22 5.35 8.45 9.89
C THR A 22 5.35 9.64 8.92
N GLU A 23 5.10 9.39 7.64
CA GLU A 23 5.02 10.42 6.60
C GLU A 23 3.60 10.90 6.36
N SER A 24 2.62 9.99 6.35
CA SER A 24 1.21 10.32 6.07
C SER A 24 0.25 9.53 6.96
N PRO A 25 0.08 9.94 8.25
CA PRO A 25 -0.81 9.28 9.20
C PRO A 25 -2.27 9.20 8.71
N GLU A 26 -2.72 10.16 7.91
CA GLU A 26 -4.06 10.22 7.34
C GLU A 26 -4.37 9.07 6.38
N LEU A 27 -3.35 8.38 5.87
CA LEU A 27 -3.49 7.23 4.97
C LEU A 27 -3.55 5.89 5.71
N ALA A 28 -3.56 5.88 7.05
CA ALA A 28 -3.50 4.66 7.86
C ALA A 28 -4.60 3.63 7.53
N HIS A 29 -5.77 4.12 7.15
CA HIS A 29 -6.95 3.31 6.84
C HIS A 29 -7.34 3.36 5.36
N GLU A 30 -6.47 3.89 4.50
CA GLU A 30 -6.73 3.93 3.07
C GLU A 30 -6.36 2.59 2.45
N PRO A 31 -7.32 1.76 1.98
CA PRO A 31 -6.99 0.44 1.45
C PRO A 31 -6.09 0.49 0.22
N LEU A 32 -6.09 1.60 -0.52
CA LEU A 32 -5.19 1.82 -1.65
C LEU A 32 -3.74 2.12 -1.24
N ASN A 33 -3.48 2.45 0.02
CA ASN A 33 -2.14 2.57 0.60
C ASN A 33 -1.67 1.27 1.28
N CYS A 34 -2.49 0.22 1.28
CA CYS A 34 -2.18 -1.04 1.94
C CYS A 34 -1.88 -2.14 0.91
N ARG A 35 -0.93 -3.00 1.22
CA ARG A 35 -0.68 -4.24 0.47
C ARG A 35 -0.38 -5.40 1.40
N VAL A 36 -0.56 -6.62 0.90
CA VAL A 36 -0.32 -7.84 1.68
C VAL A 36 1.06 -8.42 1.36
N LEU A 37 1.93 -8.50 2.36
CA LEU A 37 3.26 -9.12 2.25
C LEU A 37 3.41 -10.26 3.25
N CYS A 38 4.36 -11.17 3.03
CA CYS A 38 4.78 -12.05 4.13
C CYS A 38 5.70 -11.28 5.09
N ARG A 39 5.80 -11.75 6.34
CA ARG A 39 6.64 -11.13 7.37
C ARG A 39 8.06 -10.82 6.91
N ARG A 40 8.68 -11.72 6.14
CA ARG A 40 10.04 -11.52 5.58
C ARG A 40 10.11 -10.33 4.64
N HIS A 41 9.23 -10.26 3.64
CA HIS A 41 9.25 -9.15 2.67
C HIS A 41 8.85 -7.83 3.31
N ASN A 42 7.89 -7.85 4.24
CA ASN A 42 7.55 -6.68 5.02
C ASN A 42 8.75 -6.15 5.82
N ALA A 43 9.47 -7.04 6.51
CA ALA A 43 10.68 -6.68 7.24
C ALA A 43 11.82 -6.20 6.33
N MET A 44 11.94 -6.69 5.10
CA MET A 44 12.97 -6.19 4.16
C MET A 44 12.67 -4.79 3.65
N ARG A 45 11.40 -4.42 3.51
CA ARG A 45 10.99 -3.11 3.01
C ARG A 45 11.21 -1.98 4.02
N GLN A 46 11.06 -2.26 5.32
CA GLN A 46 11.11 -1.25 6.37
C GLN A 46 10.13 -0.10 6.05
N ASP A 47 10.57 1.16 6.17
CA ASP A 47 9.83 2.37 5.85
C ASP A 47 10.17 2.93 4.44
N HIS A 48 10.80 2.13 3.58
CA HIS A 48 11.17 2.58 2.24
C HIS A 48 9.96 2.64 1.30
N CYS A 49 9.63 3.86 0.86
CA CYS A 49 8.67 4.14 -0.20
C CYS A 49 9.37 4.91 -1.32
N THR A 50 9.30 4.39 -2.55
CA THR A 50 9.84 5.12 -3.71
C THR A 50 8.87 6.21 -4.17
N ASP A 51 9.38 7.19 -4.92
CA ASP A 51 8.54 8.25 -5.47
C ASP A 51 7.51 7.70 -6.46
N GLU A 52 7.85 6.65 -7.21
CA GLU A 52 6.92 5.98 -8.12
C GLU A 52 5.79 5.27 -7.35
N GLU A 53 6.13 4.59 -6.25
CA GLU A 53 5.12 3.96 -5.38
C GLU A 53 4.18 5.00 -4.78
N ARG A 54 4.74 6.12 -4.32
CA ARG A 54 4.00 7.25 -3.78
C ARG A 54 3.05 7.85 -4.80
N GLU A 55 3.54 8.16 -6.00
CA GLU A 55 2.73 8.70 -7.09
C GLU A 55 1.59 7.75 -7.45
N ALA A 56 1.87 6.45 -7.57
CA ALA A 56 0.87 5.44 -7.89
C ALA A 56 -0.27 5.39 -6.84
N VAL A 57 0.08 5.40 -5.55
CA VAL A 57 -0.91 5.41 -4.45
C VAL A 57 -1.77 6.67 -4.50
N LEU A 58 -1.15 7.85 -4.57
CA LEU A 58 -1.87 9.12 -4.57
C LEU A 58 -2.78 9.26 -5.79
N ALA A 59 -2.30 8.87 -6.98
CA ALA A 59 -3.08 8.86 -8.20
C ALA A 59 -4.29 7.92 -8.10
N ALA A 60 -4.11 6.72 -7.56
CA ALA A 60 -5.21 5.76 -7.37
C ALA A 60 -6.28 6.29 -6.39
N ILE A 61 -5.86 6.91 -5.29
CA ILE A 61 -6.76 7.53 -4.32
C ILE A 61 -7.54 8.68 -4.96
N ALA A 62 -6.87 9.57 -5.68
CA ALA A 62 -7.48 10.69 -6.38
C ALA A 62 -8.51 10.21 -7.41
N ALA A 63 -8.15 9.22 -8.22
CA ALA A 63 -9.06 8.62 -9.21
C ALA A 63 -10.30 7.99 -8.55
N ARG A 64 -10.13 7.29 -7.43
CA ARG A 64 -11.27 6.73 -6.67
C ARG A 64 -12.19 7.82 -6.13
N LYS A 65 -11.62 8.89 -5.56
CA LYS A 65 -12.39 10.05 -5.05
C LYS A 65 -13.17 10.72 -6.18
N ALA A 66 -12.54 10.96 -7.33
CA ALA A 66 -13.18 11.56 -8.50
C ALA A 66 -14.34 10.69 -9.03
N ARG A 67 -14.18 9.36 -9.08
CA ARG A 67 -15.28 8.45 -9.47
C ARG A 67 -16.46 8.53 -8.50
N ARG A 68 -16.22 8.57 -7.19
CA ARG A 68 -17.29 8.69 -6.18
C ARG A 68 -18.02 10.02 -6.29
N ALA A 69 -17.31 11.12 -6.51
CA ALA A 69 -17.91 12.44 -6.66
C ALA A 69 -18.80 12.57 -7.92
N ARG A 70 -18.48 11.84 -8.99
CA ARG A 70 -19.30 11.82 -10.23
C ARG A 70 -20.59 11.01 -10.10
N MET A 71 -20.68 10.15 -9.10
CA MET A 71 -21.84 9.26 -8.87
C MET A 71 -22.75 9.78 -7.75
N ALA A 72 -22.34 10.87 -7.08
CA ALA A 72 -23.09 11.55 -6.04
C ALA A 72 -23.83 12.76 -6.65
#